data_AF-A0A945H7R0-F1
#
_entry.id   AF-A0A945H7R0-F1
#
_cell.length_a   1.000
_cell.length_b   1.000
_cell.length_c   1.000
_cell.angle_alpha   90.00
_cell.angle_beta   90.00
_cell.angle_gamma   90.00
#
_symmetry.space_group_name_H-M   'P 1'
#
loop_
_entity.id
_entity.type
_entity.pdbx_description
1 polymer ?
#
loop_
_entity_poly.entity_id
_entity_poly.type
_entity_poly.pdbx_seq_one_letter_code
_entity_poly.pdbx_strand_id
1 'polypeptide(L)'
;MRTFLLTVFWITNIGNVIQLLVIVSASWMIFSGRYSFFELDANTFFTQIVPWLLWLKTLIILLLGDLGRLVLSIPMLIIAPMKLIFGTVIGIWAYSTAMGVPIDKHLFETKSLATH
;
A
#
# COMPACT_ATOMS: atom_id res chain seq x y z
N MET A 1 -13.92 -11.14 18.95
CA MET A 1 -12.91 -10.13 18.54
C MET A 1 -11.81 -10.71 17.65
N ARG A 2 -11.26 -11.90 17.94
CA ARG A 2 -10.22 -12.55 17.13
C ARG A 2 -10.53 -12.65 15.63
N THR A 3 -11.74 -13.11 15.26
CA THR A 3 -12.15 -13.24 13.84
C THR A 3 -12.09 -11.92 13.09
N PHE A 4 -12.56 -10.83 13.71
CA PHE A 4 -12.53 -9.49 13.11
C PHE A 4 -11.08 -9.02 12.82
N LEU A 5 -10.17 -9.21 13.77
CA LEU A 5 -8.76 -8.84 13.60
C LEU A 5 -8.05 -9.67 12.52
N LEU A 6 -8.36 -10.96 12.41
CA LEU A 6 -7.86 -11.79 11.33
C LEU A 6 -8.41 -11.35 9.97
N THR A 7 -9.68 -10.93 9.90
CA THR A 7 -10.25 -10.33 8.69
C THR A 7 -9.50 -9.06 8.29
N VAL A 8 -9.21 -8.16 9.24
CA VAL A 8 -8.40 -6.96 8.99
C VAL A 8 -7.02 -7.35 8.46
N PHE A 9 -6.34 -8.32 9.10
CA PHE A 9 -5.06 -8.82 8.64
C PHE A 9 -5.11 -9.30 7.18
N TRP A 10 -6.06 -10.17 6.84
CA TRP A 10 -6.18 -10.70 5.48
C TRP A 10 -6.48 -9.62 4.44
N ILE A 11 -7.39 -8.68 4.76
CA ILE A 11 -7.69 -7.55 3.87
C ILE A 11 -6.44 -6.68 3.65
N THR A 12 -5.69 -6.37 4.72
CA THR A 12 -4.44 -5.60 4.59
C THR A 12 -3.39 -6.34 3.78
N ASN A 13 -3.27 -7.66 3.93
CA ASN A 13 -2.26 -8.45 3.24
C ASN A 13 -2.58 -8.57 1.73
N ILE A 14 -3.85 -8.78 1.37
CA ILE A 14 -4.32 -8.73 -0.02
C ILE A 14 -4.07 -7.33 -0.60
N GLY A 15 -4.39 -6.28 0.17
CA GLY A 15 -4.11 -4.89 -0.23
C GLY A 15 -2.62 -4.66 -0.53
N ASN A 16 -1.71 -5.22 0.28
CA ASN A 16 -0.28 -5.11 0.07
C ASN A 16 0.20 -5.82 -1.21
N VAL A 17 -0.37 -6.99 -1.53
CA VAL A 17 -0.05 -7.71 -2.78
C VAL A 17 -0.44 -6.86 -4.01
N ILE A 18 -1.64 -6.26 -3.98
CA ILE A 18 -2.07 -5.33 -5.02
C ILE A 18 -1.14 -4.12 -5.08
N GLN A 19 -0.71 -3.59 -3.93
CA GLN A 19 0.20 -2.46 -3.85
C GLN A 19 1.58 -2.78 -4.45
N LEU A 20 2.10 -4.00 -4.27
CA LEU A 20 3.34 -4.45 -4.91
C LEU A 20 3.21 -4.47 -6.44
N LEU A 21 2.09 -5.00 -6.97
CA LEU A 21 1.84 -4.98 -8.42
C LEU A 21 1.83 -3.56 -8.97
N VAL A 22 1.24 -2.63 -8.21
CA VAL A 22 1.22 -1.20 -8.55
C VAL A 22 2.64 -0.60 -8.58
N ILE A 23 3.48 -0.91 -7.59
CA ILE A 23 4.88 -0.45 -7.55
C ILE A 23 5.66 -0.98 -8.74
N VAL A 24 5.54 -2.28 -9.04
CA VAL A 24 6.22 -2.91 -10.19
C VAL A 24 5.77 -2.27 -11.49
N SER A 25 4.46 -2.06 -11.66
CA SER A 25 3.88 -1.46 -12.87
C SER A 25 4.33 -0.01 -13.06
N ALA A 26 4.31 0.81 -11.99
CA ALA A 26 4.77 2.19 -12.04
C ALA A 26 6.28 2.28 -12.33
N SER A 27 7.07 1.39 -11.72
CA SER A 27 8.51 1.30 -11.98
C SER A 27 8.78 0.96 -13.44
N TRP A 28 8.07 -0.04 -13.98
CA TRP A 28 8.20 -0.43 -15.39
C TRP A 28 7.91 0.72 -16.36
N MET A 29 6.90 1.54 -16.09
CA MET A 29 6.54 2.69 -16.93
C MET A 29 7.62 3.78 -16.94
N ILE A 30 8.29 3.99 -15.80
CA ILE A 30 9.41 4.93 -15.71
C ILE A 30 10.66 4.35 -16.39
N PHE A 31 10.99 3.09 -16.14
CA PHE A 31 12.13 2.42 -16.78
C PHE A 31 11.99 2.28 -18.30
N SER A 32 10.77 2.11 -18.81
CA SER A 32 10.49 2.07 -20.25
C SER A 32 10.48 3.46 -20.92
N GLY A 33 10.72 4.54 -20.16
CA GLY A 33 10.77 5.91 -20.67
C GLY A 33 9.42 6.48 -21.09
N ARG A 34 8.30 5.83 -20.71
CA ARG A 34 6.94 6.29 -21.07
C ARG A 34 6.48 7.48 -20.23
N TYR A 35 7.00 7.59 -19.01
CA TYR A 35 6.73 8.69 -18.08
C TYR A 35 7.99 9.07 -17.31
N SER A 36 8.14 10.35 -17.00
CA SER A 36 9.07 10.81 -15.97
C SER A 36 8.58 10.44 -14.56
N PHE A 37 9.50 10.33 -13.60
CA PHE A 37 9.19 10.10 -12.19
C PHE A 37 8.18 11.11 -11.63
N PHE A 38 8.29 12.39 -12.01
CA PHE A 38 7.41 13.45 -11.54
C PHE A 38 6.08 13.55 -12.31
N GLU A 39 6.04 13.01 -13.53
CA GLU A 39 4.83 13.00 -14.35
C GLU A 39 3.89 11.86 -13.97
N LEU A 40 4.44 10.75 -13.46
CA LEU A 40 3.66 9.60 -13.01
C LEU A 40 3.16 9.78 -11.57
N ASP A 41 2.26 10.74 -11.37
CA ASP A 41 1.53 10.89 -10.10
C ASP A 41 0.39 9.85 -9.96
N ALA A 42 -0.15 9.71 -8.74
CA ALA A 42 -1.21 8.74 -8.49
C ALA A 42 -2.48 9.02 -9.30
N ASN A 43 -2.79 10.29 -9.56
CA ASN A 43 -3.90 10.69 -10.41
C ASN A 43 -3.73 10.19 -11.86
N THR A 44 -2.56 10.42 -12.45
CA THR A 44 -2.18 10.00 -13.80
C THR A 44 -2.17 8.47 -13.89
N PHE A 45 -1.63 7.80 -12.86
CA PHE A 45 -1.65 6.35 -12.78
C PHE A 45 -3.08 5.78 -12.81
N PHE A 46 -4.01 6.30 -11.99
CA PHE A 46 -5.39 5.82 -11.98
C PHE A 46 -6.18 6.20 -13.23
N THR A 47 -5.89 7.34 -13.86
CA THR A 47 -6.64 7.80 -15.04
C THR A 47 -6.15 7.16 -16.33
N GLN A 48 -4.84 6.95 -16.48
CA GLN A 48 -4.24 6.53 -17.75
C GLN A 48 -3.78 5.07 -17.77
N ILE A 49 -3.35 4.53 -16.63
CA ILE A 49 -2.78 3.17 -16.57
C ILE A 49 -3.82 2.18 -16.07
N VAL A 50 -4.57 2.56 -15.04
CA VAL A 50 -5.49 1.65 -14.34
C VAL A 50 -6.89 2.27 -14.21
N PRO A 51 -7.56 2.59 -15.33
CA PRO A 51 -8.84 3.32 -15.32
C PRO A 51 -9.96 2.58 -14.58
N TRP A 52 -9.88 1.26 -14.47
CA TRP A 52 -10.82 0.47 -13.67
C TRP A 52 -10.74 0.77 -12.16
N LEU A 53 -9.68 1.43 -11.68
CA LEU A 53 -9.53 1.93 -10.31
C LEU A 53 -9.93 3.40 -10.15
N LEU A 54 -10.57 4.03 -11.15
CA LEU A 54 -11.05 5.41 -11.04
C LEU A 54 -12.02 5.63 -9.88
N TRP A 55 -12.81 4.62 -9.51
CA TRP A 55 -13.68 4.68 -8.34
C TRP A 55 -12.90 4.96 -7.05
N LEU A 56 -11.64 4.48 -6.97
CA LEU A 56 -10.77 4.66 -5.82
C LEU A 56 -10.28 6.10 -5.71
N LYS A 57 -10.00 6.74 -6.85
CA LYS A 57 -9.76 8.20 -6.93
C LYS A 57 -10.98 8.98 -6.41
N THR A 58 -12.18 8.64 -6.89
CA THR A 58 -13.43 9.30 -6.47
C THR A 58 -13.65 9.15 -4.97
N LEU A 59 -13.43 7.95 -4.44
CA LEU A 59 -13.58 7.65 -3.01
C LEU A 59 -12.57 8.47 -2.17
N ILE A 60 -11.31 8.57 -2.59
CA ILE A 60 -10.29 9.38 -1.91
C ILE A 60 -10.69 10.86 -1.86
N ILE A 61 -11.14 11.43 -2.99
CA ILE A 61 -11.57 12.84 -3.04
C ILE A 61 -12.83 13.05 -2.20
N LEU A 62 -13.77 12.10 -2.22
CA LEU A 62 -14.99 12.18 -1.43
C LEU A 62 -14.71 12.17 0.08
N LEU A 63 -13.79 11.33 0.54
CA LEU A 63 -13.46 11.20 1.96
C LEU A 63 -12.54 12.31 2.47
N LEU A 64 -11.56 12.74 1.68
CA LEU A 64 -10.50 13.65 2.12
C LEU A 64 -10.62 15.07 1.54
N GLY A 65 -11.52 15.31 0.59
CA GLY A 65 -11.66 16.61 -0.08
C GLY A 65 -10.36 17.05 -0.76
N ASP A 66 -9.90 18.25 -0.41
CA ASP A 66 -8.67 18.83 -0.97
C ASP A 66 -7.40 18.07 -0.55
N LEU A 67 -7.38 17.46 0.64
CA LEU A 67 -6.29 16.57 1.04
C LEU A 67 -6.22 15.35 0.12
N GLY A 68 -7.36 14.86 -0.35
CA GLY A 68 -7.43 13.76 -1.30
C GLY A 68 -6.80 14.12 -2.63
N ARG A 69 -7.02 15.35 -3.12
CA ARG A 69 -6.38 15.86 -4.33
C ARG A 69 -4.86 15.97 -4.16
N LEU A 70 -4.40 16.44 -3.00
CA LEU A 70 -2.97 16.53 -2.69
C LEU A 70 -2.32 15.15 -2.66
N VAL A 71 -2.95 14.17 -2.00
CA VAL A 71 -2.46 12.77 -1.99
C VAL A 71 -2.37 12.20 -3.40
N LEU A 72 -3.33 12.54 -4.26
CA LEU A 72 -3.36 12.08 -5.65
C LEU A 72 -2.30 12.74 -6.55
N SER A 73 -1.79 13.92 -6.18
CA SER A 73 -0.69 14.58 -6.91
C SER A 73 0.71 14.10 -6.51
N ILE A 74 0.82 13.21 -5.51
CA ILE A 74 2.11 12.65 -5.11
C ILE A 74 2.58 11.65 -6.18
N PRO A 75 3.87 11.65 -6.57
CA PRO A 75 4.46 10.65 -7.44
C PRO A 75 4.14 9.23 -6.99
N MET A 76 3.75 8.37 -7.93
CA MET A 76 3.22 7.04 -7.60
C MET A 76 4.25 6.18 -6.86
N LEU A 77 5.53 6.31 -7.23
CA LEU A 77 6.64 5.62 -6.56
C LEU A 77 7.00 6.16 -5.17
N ILE A 78 6.38 7.24 -4.71
CA ILE A 78 6.51 7.73 -3.33
C ILE A 78 5.31 7.23 -2.51
N ILE A 79 4.10 7.46 -2.99
CA ILE A 79 2.88 7.12 -2.24
C ILE A 79 2.65 5.61 -2.14
N ALA A 80 3.03 4.84 -3.17
CA ALA A 80 2.80 3.40 -3.19
C ALA A 80 3.65 2.64 -2.14
N PRO A 81 4.97 2.87 -2.01
CA PRO A 81 5.74 2.30 -0.91
C PRO A 81 5.27 2.73 0.47
N MET A 82 4.89 4.01 0.65
CA MET A 82 4.34 4.49 1.93
C MET A 82 3.09 3.70 2.31
N LYS A 83 2.15 3.54 1.39
CA LYS A 83 0.92 2.75 1.61
C LYS A 83 1.23 1.30 1.97
N LEU A 84 2.23 0.69 1.35
CA LEU A 84 2.66 -0.67 1.66
C LEU A 84 3.20 -0.77 3.09
N ILE A 85 4.03 0.20 3.53
CA ILE A 85 4.55 0.24 4.90
C ILE A 85 3.41 0.34 5.90
N PHE A 86 2.49 1.30 5.72
CA PHE A 86 1.35 1.48 6.61
C PHE A 86 0.45 0.24 6.65
N GLY A 87 0.13 -0.35 5.48
CA GLY A 87 -0.67 -1.57 5.39
C GLY A 87 -0.01 -2.75 6.11
N THR A 88 1.30 -2.89 5.98
CA THR A 88 2.10 -3.93 6.67
C THR A 88 2.09 -3.72 8.19
N VAL A 89 2.31 -2.50 8.67
CA VAL A 89 2.28 -2.19 10.11
C VAL A 89 0.90 -2.50 10.71
N ILE A 90 -0.17 -2.08 10.03
CA ILE A 90 -1.56 -2.36 10.47
C ILE A 90 -1.84 -3.86 10.46
N GLY A 91 -1.40 -4.57 9.42
CA GLY A 91 -1.55 -6.03 9.33
C GLY A 91 -0.84 -6.76 10.46
N ILE A 92 0.44 -6.44 10.71
CA ILE A 92 1.22 -7.03 11.81
C ILE A 92 0.56 -6.75 13.16
N TRP A 93 0.13 -5.51 13.40
CA TRP A 93 -0.58 -5.14 14.62
C TRP A 93 -1.88 -5.92 14.80
N ALA A 94 -2.69 -6.05 13.74
CA ALA A 94 -3.95 -6.78 13.77
C ALA A 94 -3.73 -8.28 14.06
N TYR A 95 -2.72 -8.88 13.43
CA TYR A 95 -2.35 -10.27 13.64
C TYR A 95 -1.83 -10.53 15.06
N SER A 96 -0.90 -9.71 15.53
CA SER A 96 -0.33 -9.76 16.89
C SER A 96 -1.43 -9.66 17.94
N THR A 97 -2.35 -8.70 17.79
CA THR A 97 -3.50 -8.53 18.68
C THR A 97 -4.46 -9.73 18.63
N ALA A 98 -4.67 -10.31 17.44
CA ALA A 98 -5.53 -11.49 17.28
C ALA A 98 -4.96 -12.76 17.95
N MET A 99 -3.64 -12.88 18.01
CA MET A 99 -2.95 -14.02 18.61
C MET A 99 -2.57 -13.80 20.08
N GLY A 100 -2.73 -12.58 20.61
CA GLY A 100 -2.32 -12.25 21.97
C GLY A 100 -0.79 -12.32 22.17
N VAL A 101 -0.02 -12.23 21.09
CA VAL A 101 1.45 -12.25 21.10
C VAL A 101 1.94 -10.81 20.94
N PRO A 102 2.81 -10.29 21.81
CA PRO A 102 3.24 -8.90 21.73
C PRO A 102 4.20 -8.70 20.53
N ILE A 103 4.11 -7.52 19.89
CA ILE A 103 4.69 -7.20 18.57
C ILE A 103 6.21 -7.38 18.53
N ASP A 104 6.87 -7.17 19.67
CA ASP A 104 8.29 -7.35 19.90
C ASP A 104 8.77 -8.77 19.55
N LYS A 105 7.98 -9.82 19.81
CA LYS A 105 8.41 -11.20 19.51
C LYS A 105 8.49 -11.52 18.00
N HIS A 106 7.68 -10.88 17.16
CA HIS A 106 7.68 -11.10 15.72
C HIS A 106 8.84 -10.37 14.98
N LEU A 107 9.36 -9.28 15.54
CA LEU A 107 10.51 -8.55 15.00
C LEU A 107 11.85 -9.28 15.22
N PHE A 108 11.93 -10.17 16.20
CA PHE A 108 13.15 -10.94 16.49
C PHE A 108 13.21 -12.31 15.79
N GLU A 109 12.07 -12.92 15.43
CA GLU A 109 12.08 -14.18 14.65
C GLU A 109 12.62 -13.98 13.23
N THR A 110 12.31 -12.84 12.60
CA THR A 110 12.84 -12.49 11.26
C THR A 110 14.34 -12.19 11.25
N LYS A 111 14.92 -11.77 12.39
CA LYS A 111 16.38 -11.63 12.52
C LYS A 111 17.08 -12.98 12.63
N SER A 112 16.48 -13.97 13.30
CA SER A 112 17.13 -15.28 13.51
C SER A 112 17.19 -16.14 12.24
N LEU A 113 16.26 -15.94 11.30
CA LEU A 113 16.23 -16.65 10.01
C LEU A 113 17.15 -16.04 8.94
N ALA A 114 17.73 -14.86 9.18
CA ALA A 114 18.66 -14.18 8.28
C ALA A 114 20.14 -14.38 8.66
N THR A 115 20.43 -15.26 9.62
CA THR A 115 21.79 -15.52 10.14
C THR A 115 22.23 -16.99 10.05
N HIS A 116 21.78 -17.71 9.03
CA HIS A 116 22.36 -19.01 8.66
C HIS A 116 22.55 -19.13 7.15
#